data_AF-B7WQW0-F1
#
_entry.id   AF-B7WQW0-F1
#
_cell.length_a   1.000
_cell.length_b   1.000
_cell.length_c   1.000
_cell.angle_alpha   90.00
_cell.angle_beta   90.00
_cell.angle_gamma   90.00
#
_symmetry.space_group_name_H-M   'P 1'
#
loop_
_entity.id
_entity.type
_entity.pdbx_description
1 polymer ?
#
loop_
_entity_poly.entity_id
_entity_poly.type
_entity_poly.pdbx_seq_one_letter_code
_entity_poly.pdbx_strand_id
1 'polypeptide(L)'
;MYSYEDRIRSVMLYIKLGKRVAATIQQLGYPCKNSLKGRHCEYEQDRDLKTAVVRPPKFTREQKARAVEHYLTHGRCVAFTIKALGYPGRASLHAWVQELNPRARPRMLGASLNENKHAAVLALCTR
;
A
#
# COMPACT_ATOMS: atom_id res chain seq x y z
N MET A 1 -3.97 -7.40 15.57
CA MET A 1 -3.14 -8.38 14.82
C MET A 1 -1.88 -8.62 15.65
N TYR A 2 -1.50 -9.86 15.95
CA TYR A 2 -0.34 -10.13 16.83
C TYR A 2 0.98 -9.80 16.13
N SER A 3 1.93 -9.22 16.87
CA SER A 3 3.27 -8.91 16.36
C SER A 3 3.99 -10.19 15.93
N TYR A 4 5.02 -10.05 15.11
CA TYR A 4 5.90 -11.16 14.74
C TYR A 4 6.48 -11.85 15.99
N GLU A 5 6.95 -11.02 16.93
CA GLU A 5 7.52 -11.48 18.20
C GLU A 5 6.51 -12.26 19.05
N ASP A 6 5.27 -11.78 19.14
CA ASP A 6 4.20 -12.47 19.88
C ASP A 6 3.92 -13.85 19.29
N ARG A 7 4.00 -13.98 17.96
CA ARG A 7 3.81 -15.25 17.27
C ARG A 7 4.95 -16.22 17.56
N ILE A 8 6.20 -15.77 17.50
CA ILE A 8 7.36 -16.60 17.86
C ILE A 8 7.29 -17.02 19.33
N ARG A 9 7.00 -16.08 20.25
CA ARG A 9 6.80 -16.37 21.68
C ARG A 9 5.74 -17.45 21.90
N SER A 10 4.62 -17.40 21.18
CA SER A 10 3.58 -18.44 21.27
C SER A 10 4.05 -19.82 20.82
N VAL A 11 4.84 -19.91 19.74
CA VAL A 11 5.37 -21.19 19.24
C VAL A 11 6.45 -21.75 20.17
N MET A 12 7.36 -20.90 20.66
CA MET A 12 8.38 -21.32 21.62
C MET A 12 7.76 -21.86 22.91
N LEU A 13 6.73 -21.17 23.43
CA LEU A 13 6.02 -21.64 24.63
C LEU A 13 5.28 -22.96 24.36
N TYR A 14 4.68 -23.12 23.18
CA TYR A 14 4.01 -24.36 22.78
C TYR A 14 4.98 -25.55 22.74
N ILE A 15 6.19 -25.36 22.22
CA ILE A 15 7.25 -26.38 22.21
C ILE A 15 7.70 -26.69 23.65
N LYS A 16 7.94 -25.65 24.46
CA LYS A 16 8.38 -25.80 25.87
C LYS A 16 7.37 -26.58 26.72
N LEU A 17 6.07 -26.41 26.47
CA LEU A 17 5.00 -27.11 27.19
C LEU A 17 4.67 -28.50 26.63
N GLY A 18 5.47 -29.02 25.69
CA GLY A 18 5.25 -30.35 25.11
C GLY A 18 4.00 -30.40 24.23
N LYS A 19 3.77 -29.39 23.39
CA LYS A 19 2.66 -29.31 22.43
C LYS A 19 1.26 -29.25 23.07
N ARG A 20 1.16 -28.80 24.33
CA ARG A 20 -0.11 -28.59 25.06
C ARG A 20 -0.75 -27.24 24.73
N VAL A 21 -1.72 -27.26 23.82
CA VAL A 21 -2.41 -26.03 23.34
C VAL A 21 -3.09 -25.27 24.48
N ALA A 22 -3.85 -25.96 25.33
CA ALA A 22 -4.63 -25.31 26.40
C ALA A 22 -3.74 -24.54 27.38
N ALA A 23 -2.60 -25.12 27.75
CA ALA A 23 -1.63 -24.48 28.64
C ALA A 23 -1.00 -23.23 28.01
N THR A 24 -0.65 -23.27 26.72
CA THR A 24 -0.14 -22.09 26.00
C THR A 24 -1.18 -20.97 25.95
N ILE A 25 -2.45 -21.30 25.69
CA ILE A 25 -3.54 -20.31 25.63
C ILE A 25 -3.82 -19.71 27.01
N GLN A 26 -3.81 -20.53 28.06
CA GLN A 26 -4.03 -20.07 29.43
C GLN A 26 -2.91 -19.15 29.92
N GLN A 27 -1.66 -19.40 29.51
CA GLN A 27 -0.52 -18.57 29.91
C GLN A 27 -0.40 -17.26 29.12
N LEU A 28 -0.66 -17.27 27.80
CA LEU A 28 -0.50 -16.08 26.96
C LEU A 28 -1.80 -15.28 26.78
N GLY A 29 -2.97 -15.89 26.95
CA GLY A 29 -4.27 -15.27 26.65
C GLY A 29 -4.59 -15.14 25.15
N TYR A 30 -3.68 -15.60 24.30
CA TYR A 30 -3.74 -15.68 22.84
C TYR A 30 -2.73 -16.76 22.42
N PRO A 31 -2.68 -17.32 21.19
CA PRO A 31 -3.57 -17.28 20.01
C PRO A 31 -4.62 -18.41 20.01
N CYS A 32 -5.49 -18.47 18.98
CA CYS A 32 -6.45 -19.57 18.85
C CYS A 32 -5.77 -20.91 18.52
N LYS A 33 -6.39 -22.02 18.94
CA LYS A 33 -5.88 -23.40 18.78
C LYS A 33 -5.36 -23.71 17.37
N ASN A 34 -6.13 -23.33 16.35
CA ASN A 34 -5.79 -23.61 14.95
C ASN A 34 -4.61 -22.76 14.47
N SER A 35 -4.52 -21.50 14.93
CA SER A 35 -3.40 -20.63 14.59
C SER A 35 -2.10 -21.12 15.23
N LEU A 36 -2.14 -21.65 16.45
CA LEU A 36 -0.96 -22.19 17.11
C LEU A 36 -0.43 -23.44 16.39
N LYS A 37 -1.33 -24.36 16.02
CA LYS A 37 -0.98 -25.58 15.26
C LYS A 37 -0.41 -25.26 13.87
N GLY A 38 -1.04 -24.34 13.14
CA GLY A 38 -0.56 -23.91 11.82
C GLY A 38 0.83 -23.30 11.89
N ARG A 39 1.05 -22.37 12.83
CA ARG A 39 2.36 -21.74 13.05
C ARG A 39 3.44 -22.72 13.47
N HIS A 40 3.10 -23.70 14.31
CA HIS A 40 4.07 -24.74 14.69
C HIS A 40 4.45 -25.61 13.50
N CYS A 41 3.50 -25.97 12.63
CA CYS A 41 3.76 -26.71 11.40
C CYS A 41 4.69 -25.92 10.46
N GLU A 42 4.42 -24.62 10.28
CA GLU A 42 5.29 -23.71 9.51
C GLU A 42 6.71 -23.63 10.11
N TYR A 43 6.79 -23.52 11.44
CA TYR A 43 8.07 -23.49 12.16
C TYR A 43 8.85 -24.81 12.06
N GLU A 44 8.19 -25.98 12.04
CA GLU A 44 8.89 -27.26 11.82
C GLU A 44 9.46 -27.39 10.40
N GLN A 45 8.86 -26.72 9.40
CA GLN A 45 9.30 -26.79 8.00
C GLN A 45 10.44 -25.81 7.67
N ASP A 46 10.31 -24.54 8.07
CA ASP A 46 11.21 -23.46 7.65
C ASP A 46 12.15 -22.99 8.78
N ARG A 47 11.92 -23.47 10.02
CA ARG A 47 12.47 -22.90 11.27
C ARG A 47 12.20 -21.42 11.48
N ASP A 48 11.33 -20.84 10.67
CA ASP A 48 10.90 -19.45 10.75
C ASP A 48 9.39 -19.33 10.51
N LEU A 49 8.77 -18.33 11.12
CA LEU A 49 7.37 -18.03 10.84
C LEU A 49 7.32 -17.08 9.65
N LYS A 50 6.55 -17.41 8.61
CA LYS A 50 6.40 -16.49 7.48
C LYS A 50 5.78 -15.19 7.99
N THR A 51 6.53 -14.09 7.83
CA THR A 51 5.95 -12.75 7.94
C THR A 51 4.83 -12.65 6.91
N ALA A 52 3.76 -11.92 7.25
CA ALA A 52 2.55 -11.82 6.43
C ALA A 52 2.92 -11.72 4.96
N VAL A 53 2.43 -12.65 4.14
CA VAL A 53 2.80 -12.73 2.71
C VAL A 53 2.41 -11.42 2.05
N VAL A 54 3.39 -10.54 1.87
CA VAL A 54 3.19 -9.30 1.14
C VAL A 54 3.05 -9.71 -0.32
N ARG A 55 1.83 -9.56 -0.85
CA ARG A 55 1.59 -9.83 -2.27
C ARG A 55 2.56 -8.98 -3.10
N PRO A 56 3.18 -9.55 -4.14
CA PRO A 56 4.04 -8.75 -5.01
C PRO A 56 3.25 -7.56 -5.56
N PRO A 57 3.87 -6.37 -5.66
CA PRO A 57 3.18 -5.19 -6.15
C PRO A 57 2.67 -5.44 -7.57
N LYS A 58 1.43 -5.00 -7.84
CA LYS A 58 0.75 -5.20 -9.14
C LYS A 58 1.49 -4.57 -10.34
N PHE A 59 2.36 -3.60 -10.08
CA PHE A 59 3.09 -2.86 -11.11
C PHE A 59 4.57 -2.79 -10.75
N THR A 60 5.43 -2.98 -11.77
CA THR A 60 6.88 -2.87 -11.59
C THR A 60 7.28 -1.41 -11.39
N ARG A 61 8.46 -1.20 -10.81
CA ARG A 61 9.01 0.15 -10.58
C ARG A 61 9.18 0.92 -11.90
N GLU A 62 9.59 0.24 -12.96
CA GLU A 62 9.74 0.80 -14.31
C GLU A 62 8.41 1.26 -14.90
N GLN A 63 7.35 0.45 -14.74
CA GLN A 63 6.00 0.82 -15.17
C GLN A 63 5.49 2.07 -14.45
N LYS A 64 5.76 2.18 -13.14
CA LYS A 64 5.43 3.39 -12.37
C LYS A 64 6.19 4.61 -12.89
N ALA A 65 7.50 4.49 -13.09
CA ALA A 65 8.34 5.59 -13.56
C ALA A 65 7.89 6.10 -14.94
N ARG A 66 7.66 5.19 -15.89
CA ARG A 66 7.16 5.53 -17.24
C ARG A 66 5.82 6.26 -17.20
N ALA A 67 4.90 5.82 -16.34
CA ALA A 67 3.60 6.48 -16.20
C ALA A 67 3.72 7.90 -15.64
N VAL A 68 4.61 8.11 -14.67
CA VAL A 68 4.85 9.44 -14.08
C VAL A 68 5.58 10.36 -15.06
N GLU A 69 6.57 9.86 -15.79
CA GLU A 69 7.29 10.61 -16.82
C GLU A 69 6.34 11.06 -17.95
N HIS A 70 5.50 10.15 -18.46
CA HIS A 70 4.50 10.47 -19.47
C HIS A 70 3.53 11.55 -18.97
N TYR A 71 3.07 11.44 -17.71
CA TYR A 71 2.22 12.44 -17.09
C TYR A 71 2.87 13.83 -17.01
N LEU A 72 4.15 13.90 -16.66
CA LEU A 72 4.87 15.17 -16.53
C LEU A 72 5.17 15.82 -17.89
N THR A 73 5.51 15.02 -18.89
CA THR A 73 5.83 15.48 -20.25
C THR A 73 4.59 15.96 -21.03
N HIS A 74 3.44 15.30 -20.84
CA HIS A 74 2.21 15.57 -21.60
C HIS A 74 1.23 16.50 -20.86
N GLY A 75 1.76 17.47 -20.11
CA GLY A 75 0.95 18.55 -19.53
C GLY A 75 0.07 18.13 -18.33
N ARG A 76 0.42 17.05 -17.61
CA ARG A 76 -0.24 16.63 -16.37
C ARG A 76 -1.71 16.24 -16.53
N CYS A 77 -2.08 15.69 -17.69
CA CYS A 77 -3.41 15.15 -17.92
C CYS A 77 -3.48 13.66 -17.58
N VAL A 78 -4.21 13.32 -16.51
CA VAL A 78 -4.37 11.92 -16.07
C VAL A 78 -5.14 11.10 -17.11
N ALA A 79 -6.25 11.63 -17.64
CA ALA A 79 -7.07 10.91 -18.63
C ALA A 79 -6.27 10.55 -19.89
N PHE A 80 -5.41 11.47 -20.34
CA PHE A 80 -4.54 11.23 -21.48
C PHE A 80 -3.51 10.13 -21.20
N THR A 81 -2.88 10.16 -20.01
CA THR A 81 -1.90 9.14 -19.60
C THR A 81 -2.52 7.75 -19.52
N ILE A 82 -3.74 7.64 -18.97
CA ILE A 82 -4.48 6.37 -18.89
C ILE A 82 -4.86 5.88 -20.30
N LYS A 83 -5.30 6.78 -21.18
CA LYS A 83 -5.65 6.44 -22.56
C LYS A 83 -4.43 5.97 -23.38
N ALA A 84 -3.27 6.59 -23.17
CA ALA A 84 -2.04 6.26 -23.89
C ALA A 84 -1.40 4.95 -23.42
N LEU A 85 -1.37 4.71 -22.11
CA LEU A 85 -0.69 3.55 -21.53
C LEU A 85 -1.63 2.36 -21.22
N GLY A 86 -2.94 2.57 -21.16
CA GLY A 86 -3.94 1.54 -20.80
C GLY A 86 -3.96 1.16 -19.31
N TYR A 87 -3.00 1.67 -18.54
CA TYR A 87 -2.84 1.63 -17.09
C TYR A 87 -2.09 2.92 -16.71
N PRO A 88 -1.99 3.37 -15.46
CA PRO A 88 -2.59 2.89 -14.22
C PRO A 88 -3.97 3.51 -13.93
N GLY A 89 -4.60 3.16 -12.80
CA GLY A 89 -5.80 3.87 -12.34
C GLY A 89 -5.49 5.31 -11.89
N ARG A 90 -6.49 6.20 -11.92
CA ARG A 90 -6.36 7.62 -11.54
C ARG A 90 -5.73 7.82 -10.15
N ALA A 91 -6.19 7.05 -9.16
CA ALA A 91 -5.67 7.11 -7.79
C ALA A 91 -4.21 6.62 -7.69
N SER A 92 -3.87 5.54 -8.41
CA SER A 92 -2.52 5.00 -8.46
C SER A 92 -1.53 5.98 -9.09
N LEU A 93 -1.91 6.63 -10.19
CA LEU A 93 -1.06 7.64 -10.82
C LEU A 93 -0.76 8.81 -9.86
N HIS A 94 -1.79 9.31 -9.17
CA HIS A 94 -1.61 10.39 -8.20
C HIS A 94 -0.69 9.96 -7.05
N ALA A 95 -0.89 8.77 -6.49
CA ALA A 95 -0.02 8.23 -5.45
C ALA A 95 1.44 8.12 -5.91
N TRP A 96 1.68 7.65 -7.13
CA TRP A 96 3.05 7.52 -7.66
C TRP A 96 3.70 8.87 -7.96
N VAL A 97 2.94 9.87 -8.42
CA VAL A 97 3.45 11.24 -8.59
C VAL A 97 3.87 11.83 -7.25
N GLN A 98 3.11 11.61 -6.19
CA GLN A 98 3.46 12.05 -4.83
C GLN A 98 4.68 11.29 -4.27
N GLU A 99 4.73 9.97 -4.46
CA GLU A 99 5.83 9.09 -4.04
C GLU A 99 7.16 9.48 -4.72
N LEU A 100 7.13 9.78 -6.03
CA LEU A 100 8.33 10.11 -6.81
C LEU A 100 8.69 11.60 -6.80
N ASN A 101 7.78 12.49 -6.42
CA ASN A 101 8.03 13.93 -6.35
C ASN A 101 7.48 14.55 -5.05
N PRO A 102 8.09 14.27 -3.88
CA PRO A 102 7.66 14.83 -2.60
C PRO A 102 7.79 16.36 -2.50
N ARG A 103 8.51 17.01 -3.43
CA ARG A 103 8.62 18.48 -3.54
C ARG A 103 7.46 19.13 -4.32
N ALA A 104 6.68 18.35 -5.06
CA ALA A 104 5.46 18.84 -5.67
C ALA A 104 4.38 18.85 -4.58
N ARG A 105 4.21 20.00 -3.90
CA ARG A 105 3.18 20.21 -2.87
C ARG A 105 1.89 19.45 -3.19
N PRO A 106 1.20 18.87 -2.19
CA PRO A 106 -0.13 18.35 -2.43
C PRO A 106 -0.99 19.51 -2.95
N ARG A 107 -1.36 19.49 -4.23
CA ARG A 107 -2.49 20.31 -4.67
C ARG A 107 -3.67 19.69 -3.96
N MET A 108 -4.09 20.35 -2.89
CA MET A 108 -5.37 20.12 -2.25
C MET A 108 -6.39 19.93 -3.36
N LEU A 109 -7.06 18.78 -3.33
CA LEU A 109 -8.25 18.50 -4.11
C LEU A 109 -9.20 19.69 -3.92
N GLY A 110 -9.30 20.59 -4.91
CA GLY A 110 -10.15 21.78 -4.80
C GLY A 110 -9.77 23.03 -5.58
N ALA A 111 -8.62 23.13 -6.24
CA ALA A 111 -8.31 24.31 -7.07
C ALA A 111 -8.54 24.00 -8.56
N SER A 112 -9.77 24.26 -8.98
CA SER A 112 -10.23 24.18 -10.36
C SER A 112 -9.33 24.96 -11.32
N LEU A 113 -9.18 24.42 -12.54
CA LEU A 113 -8.72 25.09 -13.74
C LEU A 113 -9.69 26.22 -14.14
N ASN A 114 -9.86 27.23 -13.28
CA ASN A 114 -10.80 28.33 -13.50
C ASN A 114 -10.12 29.69 -13.63
N GLU A 115 -8.88 29.87 -13.16
CA GLU A 115 -8.22 31.19 -13.17
C GLU A 115 -8.10 31.80 -14.57
N ASN A 116 -7.96 30.98 -15.62
CA ASN A 116 -7.87 31.48 -17.00
C ASN A 116 -9.22 31.90 -17.61
N LYS A 117 -10.36 31.56 -16.99
CA LYS A 117 -11.69 31.97 -17.49
C LYS A 117 -12.17 33.27 -16.87
N HIS A 118 -11.82 33.56 -15.61
CA HIS A 118 -12.23 34.81 -14.95
C HIS A 118 -11.65 36.06 -15.63
N ALA A 119 -10.40 35.99 -16.10
CA ALA A 119 -9.77 37.09 -16.82
C ALA A 119 -10.45 37.41 -18.17
N ALA A 120 -10.89 36.38 -18.91
CA ALA A 120 -11.58 36.56 -20.19
C ALA A 120 -13.02 37.10 -20.01
N VAL A 121 -13.71 36.70 -18.94
CA VAL A 121 -15.06 37.20 -18.63
C VAL A 121 -15.03 38.65 -18.18
N LEU A 122 -14.04 39.06 -17.38
CA LEU A 122 -13.89 40.46 -16.97
C LEU A 122 -13.58 41.40 -18.14
N ALA A 123 -12.81 40.95 -19.14
CA ALA A 123 -12.50 41.72 -20.34
C ALA A 123 -13.72 41.89 -21.28
N LEU A 124 -14.71 41.00 -21.20
CA LEU A 124 -15.94 41.09 -22.01
C LEU A 124 -16.99 42.03 -21.36
N CYS A 125 -17.01 42.14 -20.04
CA CYS A 125 -17.99 42.93 -19.29
C CYS A 125 -17.61 44.42 -19.12
N THR A 126 -16.45 44.86 -19.61
CA THR A 126 -16.01 46.26 -19.55
C THR A 126 -16.08 46.96 -20.92
N ARG A 127 -17.05 46.60 -21.76
CA ARG A 127 -17.35 47.30 -23.01
C ARG A 127 -18.78 47.80 -23.03
#